data_AF-K7FWB9-F1
#
_entry.id   AF-K7FWB9-F1
#
_cell.length_a   1.000
_cell.length_b   1.000
_cell.length_c   1.000
_cell.angle_alpha   90.00
_cell.angle_beta   90.00
_cell.angle_gamma   90.00
#
_symmetry.space_group_name_H-M   'P 1'
#
loop_
_entity.id
_entity.type
_entity.pdbx_description
1 polymer ?
#
loop_
_entity_poly.entity_id
_entity_poly.type
_entity_poly.pdbx_seq_one_letter_code
_entity_poly.pdbx_strand_id
1 'polypeptide(L)'
;LTPSLPPVSPCRGYIEEKVLDFAKQNPGVVVYVSPQECRSPMMVAEYLNGAVREELIADKSVEEITQLVQKLVTQSGLEIIRIRTSIQGQWHPFTNKPSILTVQRPRAQAPQPNKA
;
A
#
# COMPACT_ATOMS: atom_id res chain seq x y z
N LEU A 1 -47.43 3.09 19.75
CA LEU A 1 -46.22 3.52 19.04
C LEU A 1 -45.50 2.27 18.58
N THR A 2 -45.55 1.96 17.29
CA THR A 2 -44.78 0.85 16.70
C THR A 2 -43.29 1.09 16.94
N PRO A 3 -42.51 0.12 17.45
CA PRO A 3 -41.07 0.27 17.54
C PRO A 3 -40.54 0.40 16.11
N SER A 4 -39.98 1.56 15.77
CA SER A 4 -39.24 1.75 14.52
C SER A 4 -38.11 0.73 14.51
N LEU A 5 -38.02 -0.05 13.42
CA LEU A 5 -36.88 -0.93 13.15
C LEU A 5 -35.57 -0.18 13.46
N PRO A 6 -34.57 -0.84 14.09
CA PRO A 6 -33.28 -0.21 14.32
C PRO A 6 -32.72 0.27 12.96
N PRO A 7 -32.04 1.43 12.92
CA PRO A 7 -31.42 1.90 11.70
C PRO A 7 -30.51 0.79 11.14
N VAL A 8 -30.69 0.45 9.87
CA VAL A 8 -29.90 -0.55 9.16
C VAL A 8 -28.44 -0.13 9.27
N SER A 9 -27.54 -1.04 9.68
CA SER A 9 -26.12 -0.67 9.81
C SER A 9 -25.59 -0.23 8.44
N PRO A 10 -24.69 0.76 8.36
CA PRO A 10 -24.11 1.20 7.10
C PRO A 10 -23.48 0.06 6.28
N CYS A 11 -22.88 -0.93 6.97
CA CYS A 11 -22.36 -2.14 6.34
C CYS A 11 -23.45 -2.94 5.62
N ARG A 12 -24.61 -3.12 6.27
CA ARG A 12 -25.76 -3.82 5.67
C ARG A 12 -26.35 -3.02 4.52
N GLY A 13 -26.42 -1.69 4.64
CA GLY A 13 -26.83 -0.81 3.53
C GLY A 13 -25.92 -0.94 2.30
N TYR A 14 -24.60 -1.00 2.48
CA TYR A 14 -23.66 -1.25 1.38
C TYR A 14 -23.87 -2.61 0.71
N ILE A 15 -24.10 -3.67 1.51
CA ILE A 15 -24.37 -5.02 1.01
C ILE A 15 -25.69 -5.06 0.22
N GLU A 16 -26.73 -4.39 0.70
CA GLU A 16 -28.05 -4.40 0.05
C GLU A 16 -28.08 -3.57 -1.24
N GLU A 17 -27.39 -2.43 -1.28
CA GLU A 17 -27.53 -1.47 -2.37
C GLU A 17 -26.36 -1.43 -3.36
N LYS A 18 -25.12 -1.72 -2.93
CA LYS A 18 -23.91 -1.39 -3.70
C LYS A 18 -23.07 -2.59 -4.10
N VAL A 19 -23.06 -3.66 -3.31
CA VAL A 19 -22.13 -4.79 -3.52
C VAL A 19 -22.34 -5.50 -4.85
N LEU A 20 -23.58 -5.61 -5.32
CA LEU A 20 -23.90 -6.29 -6.58
C LEU A 20 -23.38 -5.51 -7.78
N ASP A 21 -23.54 -4.19 -7.78
CA ASP A 21 -23.04 -3.35 -8.85
C ASP A 21 -21.51 -3.29 -8.84
N PHE A 22 -20.91 -3.28 -7.65
CA PHE A 22 -19.47 -3.43 -7.49
C PHE A 22 -18.95 -4.74 -8.10
N ALA A 23 -19.59 -5.88 -7.80
CA ALA A 23 -19.18 -7.18 -8.34
C ALA A 23 -19.33 -7.26 -9.87
N LYS A 24 -20.40 -6.66 -10.43
CA LYS A 24 -20.59 -6.56 -11.89
C LYS A 24 -19.48 -5.75 -12.57
N GLN A 25 -19.06 -4.65 -11.95
CA GLN A 25 -17.99 -3.79 -12.47
C GLN A 25 -16.61 -4.44 -12.37
N ASN A 26 -16.43 -5.37 -11.43
CA ASN A 26 -15.16 -6.01 -11.13
C ASN A 26 -15.28 -7.55 -11.24
N PRO A 27 -15.46 -8.12 -12.44
CA PRO A 27 -15.70 -9.56 -12.61
C PRO A 27 -14.52 -10.45 -12.19
N GLY A 28 -13.32 -9.87 -12.05
CA GLY A 28 -12.13 -10.56 -11.54
C GLY A 28 -12.02 -10.61 -10.02
N VAL A 29 -12.95 -9.99 -9.29
CA VAL A 29 -12.97 -9.93 -7.83
C VAL A 29 -14.11 -10.81 -7.30
N VAL A 30 -13.80 -11.69 -6.35
CA VAL A 30 -14.80 -12.48 -5.64
C VAL A 30 -15.11 -11.82 -4.31
N VAL A 31 -16.40 -11.67 -4.01
CA VAL A 31 -16.86 -11.04 -2.76
C VAL A 31 -17.56 -12.09 -1.90
N TYR A 32 -17.07 -12.27 -0.68
CA TYR A 32 -17.71 -13.10 0.33
C TYR A 32 -18.32 -12.22 1.41
N VAL A 33 -19.53 -12.56 1.83
CA VAL A 33 -20.21 -11.94 2.97
C VAL A 33 -20.42 -13.02 4.02
N SER A 34 -19.85 -12.81 5.20
CA SER A 34 -20.04 -13.67 6.37
C SER A 34 -20.87 -12.92 7.41
N PRO A 35 -22.20 -13.13 7.47
CA PRO A 35 -23.04 -12.50 8.46
C PRO A 35 -22.69 -13.05 9.85
N GLN A 36 -22.19 -12.19 10.72
CA GLN A 36 -21.85 -12.53 12.10
C GLN A 36 -22.33 -11.44 13.04
N GLU A 37 -22.79 -11.85 14.23
CA GLU A 37 -23.02 -10.92 15.34
C GLU A 37 -21.65 -10.45 15.84
N CYS A 38 -21.17 -9.34 15.31
CA CYS A 38 -19.92 -8.72 15.74
C CYS A 38 -20.13 -7.24 16.04
N ARG A 39 -19.38 -6.72 17.01
CA ARG A 39 -19.37 -5.29 17.34
C ARG A 39 -18.48 -4.47 16.40
N SER A 40 -17.60 -5.13 15.66
CA SER A 40 -16.53 -4.51 14.90
C SER A 40 -16.43 -5.18 13.53
N PRO A 41 -17.33 -4.84 12.59
CA PRO A 41 -17.29 -5.42 11.25
C PRO A 41 -15.99 -5.08 10.56
N MET A 42 -15.43 -6.07 9.86
CA MET A 42 -14.14 -5.98 9.19
C MET A 42 -14.30 -6.28 7.70
N MET A 43 -13.54 -5.55 6.89
CA MET A 43 -13.36 -5.83 5.47
C MET A 43 -11.97 -6.40 5.25
N VAL A 44 -11.91 -7.55 4.58
CA VAL A 44 -10.65 -8.25 4.27
C VAL A 44 -10.47 -8.27 2.77
N ALA A 45 -9.34 -7.74 2.29
CA ALA A 45 -8.94 -7.77 0.89
C ALA A 45 -7.69 -8.64 0.73
N GLU A 46 -7.84 -9.73 -0.02
CA GLU A 46 -6.75 -10.65 -0.37
C GLU A 46 -6.30 -10.36 -1.81
N TYR A 47 -4.98 -10.29 -2.00
CA TYR A 47 -4.37 -9.94 -3.28
C TYR A 47 -3.65 -11.14 -3.89
N LEU A 48 -3.45 -11.11 -5.22
CA LEU A 48 -2.79 -12.19 -5.96
C LEU A 48 -1.35 -12.47 -5.50
N ASN A 49 -0.68 -11.48 -4.90
CA ASN A 49 0.66 -11.64 -4.33
C ASN A 49 0.65 -12.29 -2.94
N GLY A 50 -0.51 -12.71 -2.43
CA GLY A 50 -0.70 -13.28 -1.09
C GLY A 50 -0.77 -12.25 0.03
N ALA A 51 -0.71 -10.94 -0.28
CA ALA A 51 -0.92 -9.92 0.73
C ALA A 51 -2.38 -9.89 1.17
N VAL A 52 -2.60 -9.58 2.45
CA VAL A 52 -3.93 -9.44 3.05
C VAL A 52 -4.01 -8.07 3.71
N ARG A 53 -5.11 -7.36 3.48
CA ARG A 53 -5.41 -6.08 4.13
C ARG A 53 -6.73 -6.16 4.86
N GLU A 54 -6.68 -5.89 6.15
CA GLU A 54 -7.84 -5.82 7.04
C GLU A 54 -8.15 -4.36 7.38
N GLU A 55 -9.40 -3.96 7.21
CA GLU A 55 -9.87 -2.61 7.49
C GLU A 55 -11.15 -2.67 8.34
N LEU A 56 -11.15 -1.99 9.48
CA LEU A 56 -12.33 -1.87 10.35
C LEU A 56 -13.37 -0.95 9.71
N ILE A 57 -14.63 -1.38 9.59
CA ILE A 57 -15.71 -0.60 8.94
C ILE A 57 -16.85 -0.21 9.90
N ALA A 58 -16.67 -0.38 11.22
CA ALA A 58 -17.68 -0.16 12.24
C ALA A 58 -18.33 1.25 12.21
N ASP A 59 -17.52 2.28 12.07
CA ASP A 59 -17.95 3.69 12.17
C ASP A 59 -17.97 4.41 10.80
N LYS A 60 -18.04 3.64 9.70
CA LYS A 60 -18.00 4.21 8.34
C LYS A 60 -19.40 4.31 7.74
N SER A 61 -19.69 5.39 7.02
CA SER A 61 -20.90 5.53 6.20
C SER A 61 -20.87 4.59 4.99
N VAL A 62 -22.01 4.42 4.31
CA VAL A 62 -22.09 3.63 3.06
C VAL A 62 -21.16 4.19 1.99
N GLU A 63 -21.07 5.51 1.88
CA GLU A 63 -20.20 6.23 0.94
C GLU A 63 -18.73 6.02 1.28
N GLU A 64 -18.37 6.10 2.55
CA GLU A 64 -16.99 5.84 3.01
C GLU A 64 -16.57 4.39 2.77
N ILE A 65 -17.48 3.44 3.00
CA ILE A 65 -17.26 2.02 2.66
C ILE A 65 -17.07 1.87 1.15
N THR A 66 -17.89 2.56 0.34
CA THR A 66 -17.76 2.52 -1.12
C THR A 66 -16.41 3.04 -1.59
N GLN A 67 -15.95 4.16 -1.05
CA GLN A 67 -14.62 4.72 -1.35
C GLN A 67 -13.50 3.79 -0.89
N LEU A 68 -13.65 3.16 0.28
CA LEU A 68 -12.69 2.20 0.81
C LEU A 68 -12.57 0.97 -0.09
N VAL A 69 -13.68 0.38 -0.52
CA VAL A 69 -13.70 -0.77 -1.44
C VAL A 69 -13.03 -0.39 -2.77
N GLN A 70 -13.35 0.79 -3.32
CA GLN A 70 -12.74 1.27 -4.55
C GLN A 70 -11.22 1.45 -4.41
N LYS A 71 -10.77 2.00 -3.27
CA LYS A 71 -9.34 2.12 -2.93
C LYS A 71 -8.68 0.74 -2.89
N LEU A 72 -9.29 -0.24 -2.21
CA LEU A 72 -8.72 -1.59 -2.08
C LEU A 72 -8.59 -2.29 -3.42
N VAL A 73 -9.59 -2.22 -4.29
CA VAL A 73 -9.51 -2.81 -5.65
C VAL A 73 -8.45 -2.15 -6.53
N THR A 74 -8.21 -0.85 -6.34
CA THR A 74 -7.20 -0.12 -7.13
C THR A 74 -5.77 -0.38 -6.64
N GLN A 75 -5.61 -0.96 -5.45
CA GLN A 75 -4.29 -1.27 -4.89
C GLN A 75 -3.73 -2.59 -5.43
N SER A 76 -2.40 -2.68 -5.49
CA SER A 76 -1.69 -3.87 -5.99
C SER A 76 -1.40 -4.93 -4.92
N GLY A 77 -1.70 -4.65 -3.65
CA GLY A 77 -1.30 -5.50 -2.52
C GLY A 77 0.17 -5.33 -2.09
N LEU A 78 0.93 -4.42 -2.70
CA LEU A 78 2.26 -4.07 -2.19
C LEU A 78 2.15 -3.34 -0.84
N GLU A 79 3.19 -3.49 -0.02
CA GLU A 79 3.29 -2.76 1.24
C GLU A 79 3.31 -1.25 0.99
N ILE A 80 2.59 -0.47 1.81
CA ILE A 80 2.63 1.00 1.71
C ILE A 80 3.94 1.45 2.37
N ILE A 81 4.98 1.52 1.55
CA ILE A 81 6.29 2.03 1.93
C ILE A 81 6.66 3.22 1.05
N ARG A 82 7.59 4.03 1.54
CA ARG A 82 8.12 5.14 0.75
C ARG A 82 9.02 4.64 -0.36
N ILE A 83 8.60 4.86 -1.60
CA ILE A 83 9.42 4.60 -2.79
C ILE A 83 10.50 5.68 -2.89
N ARG A 84 11.75 5.28 -3.08
CA ARG A 84 12.89 6.17 -3.34
C ARG A 84 13.37 5.95 -4.76
N THR A 85 13.49 7.01 -5.55
CA THR A 85 14.04 6.98 -6.90
C THR A 85 15.16 8.02 -7.04
N SER A 86 16.21 7.68 -7.79
CA SER A 86 17.17 8.69 -8.29
C SER A 86 17.00 8.78 -9.80
N ILE A 87 16.69 9.97 -10.30
CA ILE A 87 16.41 10.21 -11.73
C ILE A 87 17.71 10.39 -12.54
N GLN A 88 18.75 10.92 -11.92
CA GLN A 88 20.03 11.26 -12.58
C GLN A 88 21.15 10.23 -12.32
N GLY A 89 20.78 9.04 -11.84
CA GLY A 89 21.72 8.01 -11.41
C GLY A 89 21.99 8.06 -9.91
N GLN A 90 22.28 6.91 -9.31
CA GLN A 90 22.65 6.83 -7.91
C GLN A 90 24.01 7.51 -7.71
N TRP A 91 24.10 8.47 -6.79
CA TRP A 91 25.38 9.09 -6.46
C TRP A 91 26.37 8.02 -5.97
N HIS A 92 27.59 8.07 -6.50
CA HIS A 92 28.73 7.30 -6.01
C HIS A 92 29.92 8.25 -5.79
N PRO A 93 30.92 7.87 -4.96
CA PRO A 93 32.06 8.74 -4.65
C PRO A 93 32.85 9.25 -5.86
N PHE A 94 32.69 8.66 -7.03
CA PHE A 94 33.38 9.02 -8.27
C PHE A 94 32.50 9.78 -9.28
N THR A 95 31.22 10.05 -8.99
CA THR A 95 30.29 10.67 -9.97
C THR A 95 30.79 12.01 -10.50
N ASN A 96 31.44 12.82 -9.66
CA ASN A 96 31.99 14.13 -10.04
C ASN A 96 33.53 14.16 -10.02
N LYS A 97 34.20 13.00 -10.13
CA LYS A 97 35.68 12.93 -10.14
C LYS A 97 36.19 12.71 -11.57
N PRO A 98 37.22 13.46 -12.02
CA PRO A 98 37.81 13.24 -13.33
C PRO A 98 38.47 11.85 -13.40
N SER A 99 38.31 11.16 -14.53
CA SER A 99 38.76 9.77 -14.74
C SER A 99 40.26 9.55 -14.53
N ILE A 100 41.07 10.60 -14.65
CA ILE A 100 42.53 10.57 -14.41
C ILE A 100 42.91 10.08 -13.00
N LEU A 101 42.06 10.34 -11.99
CA LEU A 101 42.29 9.92 -10.60
C LEU A 101 42.03 8.43 -10.35
N THR A 102 41.25 7.78 -11.22
CA THR A 102 41.00 6.33 -11.17
C THR A 102 42.10 5.56 -11.89
N VAL A 103 42.63 6.13 -12.98
CA VAL A 103 43.68 5.50 -13.80
C VAL A 103 45.06 5.65 -13.15
N GLN A 104 45.36 6.79 -12.54
CA GLN A 104 46.59 7.03 -11.79
C GLN A 104 46.27 7.04 -10.30
N ARG A 105 46.54 5.93 -9.60
CA ARG A 105 46.47 5.94 -8.13
C ARG A 105 47.40 7.05 -7.62
N PRO A 106 46.99 7.85 -6.62
CA PRO A 106 47.91 8.77 -5.98
C PRO A 106 49.16 7.99 -5.57
N ARG A 107 50.35 8.42 -6.04
CA ARG A 107 51.61 7.83 -5.60
C ARG A 107 51.62 7.90 -4.08
N ALA A 108 51.64 6.75 -3.41
CA ALA A 108 52.02 6.71 -2.01
C ALA A 108 53.38 7.39 -1.93
N GLN A 109 53.48 8.53 -1.22
CA GLN A 109 54.77 9.14 -0.97
C GLN A 109 55.65 8.07 -0.33
N ALA A 110 56.71 7.68 -1.03
CA ALA A 110 57.70 6.79 -0.45
C ALA A 110 58.22 7.45 0.83
N PRO A 111 58.37 6.72 1.95
CA PRO A 111 58.90 7.28 3.17
C PRO A 111 60.25 7.94 2.87
N GLN A 112 60.40 9.21 3.24
CA GLN A 112 61.66 9.92 3.04
C GLN A 112 62.75 9.22 3.87
N PRO A 113 63.94 8.93 3.29
CA PRO A 113 65.00 8.31 4.05
C PRO A 113 65.48 9.28 5.14
N ASN A 114 65.49 8.80 6.38
CA ASN A 114 66.00 9.55 7.54
C ASN A 114 67.44 10.00 7.23
N LYS A 115 67.71 11.30 7.34
CA LYS A 115 69.08 11.83 7.32
C LYS A 115 69.79 11.38 8.59
N ALA A 116 70.91 10.68 8.41
CA ALA A 116 71.88 10.34 9.46
C ALA A 116 72.66 11.58 9.90
#